data_AF-A0A0Q6P000-F1
#
_entry.id   AF-A0A0Q6P000-F1
#
_cell.length_a   1.000
_cell.length_b   1.000
_cell.length_c   1.000
_cell.angle_alpha   90.00
_cell.angle_beta   90.00
_cell.angle_gamma   90.00
#
_symmetry.space_group_name_H-M   'P 1'
#
loop_
_entity.id
_entity.type
_entity.pdbx_description
1 polymer ?
#
loop_
_entity_poly.entity_id
_entity_poly.type
_entity_poly.pdbx_seq_one_letter_code
_entity_poly.pdbx_strand_id
1 'polypeptide(L)'
;MKRREVSLGLMALGLSGFVRRSVAQDRASFADLLSPEETGYADFSQIWEPQPGTTIVQVAAAPDLPVGSAAKFSTVMSGAADCDGLFGSAGFINWFNDTVANKGAWKGKRISGTRADFDAFWDRFVADAGARDQVTAMRFMAYMAVFTNEVGGQLQSRSELFGSPPDHPGISYLFDAIPADGVKRKFNKASYNKHKNLQNLPAGKLFNDDVFLKAHGDLALSSNLARTSNDVWLGTDYPKEDYPTNGRPDDCGIILETDFFKFRGRGLIQTTWRSNYRGLVRFVQGYEGDDALVRSFRTRWRGLDPDEVCTTSTNADWDTLFGDAGKAVLGQAIREHSKSTHYNRLADDDSILNGKGIGSLIRMGRSIGGYAGYGELLKHRVGDIVRAL
;
A
#
# COMPACT_ATOMS: atom_id res chain seq x y z
N MET A 1 30.43 8.68 59.64
CA MET A 1 29.64 7.45 59.88
C MET A 1 29.36 6.81 58.52
N LYS A 2 30.27 5.92 58.12
CA LYS A 2 30.21 5.06 56.91
C LYS A 2 29.17 3.95 57.13
N ARG A 3 28.50 3.50 56.06
CA ARG A 3 28.15 2.10 55.71
C ARG A 3 27.56 2.13 54.29
N ARG A 4 28.27 1.66 53.24
CA ARG A 4 28.52 0.27 52.78
C ARG A 4 27.27 -0.48 52.28
N GLU A 5 27.33 -0.78 50.98
CA GLU A 5 27.11 -2.07 50.30
C GLU A 5 25.90 -2.93 50.68
N VAL A 6 25.14 -3.33 49.65
CA VAL A 6 24.69 -4.72 49.51
C VAL A 6 24.99 -5.19 48.08
N SER A 7 25.68 -6.32 48.02
CA SER A 7 26.12 -7.11 46.88
C SER A 7 25.19 -8.32 46.68
N LEU A 8 25.46 -9.08 45.60
CA LEU A 8 25.01 -10.44 45.26
C LEU A 8 23.64 -10.57 44.55
N GLY A 9 23.51 -11.33 43.45
CA GLY A 9 24.48 -12.23 42.83
C GLY A 9 23.98 -12.87 41.53
N LEU A 10 24.95 -13.45 40.82
CA LEU A 10 24.89 -14.37 39.68
C LEU A 10 23.73 -15.39 39.72
N MET A 11 23.13 -15.68 38.56
CA MET A 11 23.43 -16.92 37.82
C MET A 11 22.80 -16.92 36.42
N ALA A 12 23.59 -17.41 35.47
CA ALA A 12 23.23 -17.67 34.09
C ALA A 12 22.27 -18.87 33.97
N LEU A 13 21.45 -18.88 32.91
CA LEU A 13 21.38 -19.99 31.93
C LEU A 13 20.39 -19.62 30.83
N GLY A 14 20.88 -19.68 29.59
CA GLY A 14 20.09 -19.44 28.40
C GLY A 14 19.05 -20.51 28.17
N LEU A 15 17.88 -20.07 27.69
CA LEU A 15 16.98 -20.86 26.89
C LEU A 15 16.46 -19.94 25.77
N SER A 16 16.82 -20.34 24.56
CA SER A 16 16.36 -19.81 23.27
C SER A 16 14.84 -19.61 23.24
N GLY A 17 14.40 -18.36 23.38
CA GLY A 17 13.02 -17.95 23.27
C GLY A 17 12.70 -17.47 21.86
N PHE A 18 12.30 -18.40 20.99
CA PHE A 18 11.51 -18.09 19.80
C PHE A 18 10.09 -17.74 20.28
N VAL A 19 9.82 -16.47 20.60
CA VAL A 19 8.47 -16.03 21.02
C VAL A 19 8.15 -14.66 20.43
N ARG A 20 7.22 -14.70 19.48
CA ARG A 20 6.17 -13.71 19.16
C ARG A 20 6.65 -12.31 18.76
N ARG A 21 6.60 -12.06 17.44
CA ARG A 21 6.26 -10.74 16.89
C ARG A 21 5.00 -10.25 17.60
N SER A 22 5.14 -9.31 18.53
CA SER A 22 4.02 -8.69 19.22
C SER A 22 3.27 -7.76 18.27
N VAL A 23 1.95 -7.92 18.26
CA VAL A 23 0.92 -7.07 17.68
C VAL A 23 0.96 -5.66 18.30
N ALA A 24 1.98 -4.88 17.93
CA ALA A 24 2.26 -3.56 18.51
C ALA A 24 2.52 -2.48 17.43
N GLN A 25 1.82 -2.55 16.29
CA GLN A 25 1.85 -1.50 15.26
C GLN A 25 0.60 -0.59 15.24
N ASP A 26 -0.40 -0.79 16.10
CA ASP A 26 -1.66 -0.03 16.09
C ASP A 26 -1.64 1.28 16.92
N ARG A 27 -0.62 2.12 16.76
CA ARG A 27 -0.58 3.44 17.43
C ARG A 27 -0.16 4.61 16.52
N ALA A 28 -0.64 4.64 15.29
CA ALA A 28 -0.68 5.88 14.54
C ALA A 28 -2.09 6.48 14.64
N SER A 29 -2.28 7.39 15.61
CA SER A 29 -3.45 8.27 15.63
C SER A 29 -3.29 9.33 14.54
N PHE A 30 -4.20 9.40 13.58
CA PHE A 30 -4.36 10.58 12.73
C PHE A 30 -5.08 11.66 13.55
N ALA A 31 -4.40 12.23 14.55
CA ALA A 31 -4.97 13.21 15.47
C ALA A 31 -5.28 14.56 14.79
N ASP A 32 -4.82 14.77 13.56
CA ASP A 32 -5.27 15.82 12.65
C ASP A 32 -5.39 15.16 11.27
N LEU A 33 -6.59 15.11 10.69
CA LEU A 33 -6.84 14.55 9.36
C LEU A 33 -6.29 15.48 8.28
N LEU A 34 -4.96 15.61 8.21
CA LEU A 34 -4.30 16.24 7.07
C LEU A 34 -4.50 15.34 5.86
N SER A 35 -5.01 15.92 4.78
CA SER A 35 -5.27 15.18 3.55
C SER A 35 -3.98 14.62 2.92
N PRO A 36 -4.07 13.59 2.07
CA PRO A 36 -2.99 13.16 1.20
C PRO A 36 -2.34 14.36 0.47
N GLU A 37 -3.13 15.35 0.03
CA GLU A 37 -2.65 16.58 -0.62
C GLU A 37 -1.79 17.48 0.28
N GLU A 38 -2.15 17.62 1.56
CA GLU A 38 -1.42 18.47 2.53
C GLU A 38 -0.18 17.77 3.10
N THR A 39 -0.16 16.44 3.07
CA THR A 39 0.94 15.62 3.59
C THR A 39 1.91 15.16 2.51
N GLY A 40 1.52 15.23 1.23
CA GLY A 40 2.27 14.68 0.11
C GLY A 40 2.30 13.15 0.07
N TYR A 41 1.39 12.47 0.77
CA TYR A 41 1.17 11.02 0.69
C TYR A 41 0.15 10.70 -0.40
N ALA A 42 0.22 9.50 -0.98
CA ALA A 42 -0.72 9.06 -2.01
C ALA A 42 -2.13 8.77 -1.43
N ASP A 43 -3.19 9.17 -2.14
CA ASP A 43 -4.53 8.58 -1.97
C ASP A 43 -4.71 7.41 -2.93
N PHE A 44 -4.20 6.25 -2.54
CA PHE A 44 -4.29 5.04 -3.36
C PHE A 44 -5.72 4.49 -3.50
N SER A 45 -6.59 4.85 -2.57
CA SER A 45 -7.98 4.43 -2.56
C SER A 45 -8.85 5.33 -3.44
N GLN A 46 -8.44 6.58 -3.68
CA GLN A 46 -9.24 7.61 -4.35
C GLN A 46 -10.57 7.87 -3.64
N ILE A 47 -10.57 7.76 -2.30
CA ILE A 47 -11.75 8.03 -1.45
C ILE A 47 -11.80 9.47 -0.98
N TRP A 48 -10.72 10.23 -1.15
CA TRP A 48 -10.65 11.61 -0.70
C TRP A 48 -11.05 12.57 -1.82
N GLU A 49 -12.10 13.35 -1.59
CA GLU A 49 -12.58 14.36 -2.53
C GLU A 49 -12.52 15.76 -1.86
N PRO A 50 -11.85 16.77 -2.47
CA PRO A 50 -11.85 18.13 -1.93
C PRO A 50 -13.25 18.74 -1.94
N GLN A 51 -13.58 19.54 -0.93
CA GLN A 51 -14.84 20.30 -0.98
C GLN A 51 -14.81 21.36 -2.08
N PRO A 52 -15.93 21.57 -2.80
CA PRO A 52 -16.06 22.67 -3.76
C PRO A 52 -15.67 24.02 -3.14
N GLY A 53 -14.81 24.78 -3.84
CA GLY A 53 -14.34 26.09 -3.35
C GLY A 53 -13.14 26.05 -2.41
N THR A 54 -12.64 24.86 -2.05
CA THR A 54 -11.39 24.75 -1.28
C THR A 54 -10.20 25.20 -2.12
N THR A 55 -9.42 26.17 -1.62
CA THR A 55 -8.13 26.52 -2.21
C THR A 55 -7.10 25.47 -1.80
N ILE A 56 -6.73 24.61 -2.74
CA ILE A 56 -5.66 23.63 -2.55
C ILE A 56 -4.32 24.34 -2.78
N VAL A 57 -3.46 24.36 -1.76
CA VAL A 57 -2.06 24.80 -1.94
C VAL A 57 -1.37 23.70 -2.72
N GLN A 58 -1.21 23.90 -4.03
CA GLN A 58 -0.49 22.94 -4.86
C GLN A 58 0.98 22.87 -4.44
N VAL A 59 1.53 21.66 -4.47
CA VAL A 59 3.00 21.48 -4.46
C VAL A 59 3.57 22.35 -5.58
N ALA A 60 4.60 23.13 -5.27
CA ALA A 60 5.26 23.98 -6.26
C ALA A 60 5.64 23.16 -7.50
N ALA A 61 5.41 23.74 -8.68
CA ALA A 61 5.74 23.08 -9.94
C ALA A 61 7.19 22.59 -9.92
N ALA A 62 7.39 21.31 -10.21
CA ALA A 62 8.73 20.74 -10.19
C ALA A 62 9.53 21.22 -11.41
N PRO A 63 10.80 21.62 -11.23
CA PRO A 63 11.66 21.94 -12.35
C PRO A 63 11.81 20.74 -13.27
N ASP A 64 11.96 21.02 -14.56
CA ASP A 64 12.20 19.98 -15.56
C ASP A 64 13.47 19.17 -15.24
N LEU A 65 13.43 17.90 -15.61
CA LEU A 65 14.62 17.07 -15.65
C LEU A 65 15.60 17.65 -16.70
N PRO A 66 16.92 17.52 -16.49
CA PRO A 66 17.92 17.95 -17.47
C PRO A 66 17.67 17.39 -18.88
N VAL A 67 17.98 18.16 -19.91
CA VAL A 67 17.91 17.70 -21.31
C VAL A 67 18.81 16.47 -21.50
N GLY A 68 18.32 15.48 -22.24
CA GLY A 68 18.92 14.18 -22.49
C GLY A 68 18.60 13.12 -21.42
N SER A 69 17.86 13.45 -20.36
CA SER A 69 17.58 12.51 -19.26
C SER A 69 16.74 11.32 -19.73
N ALA A 70 15.73 11.55 -20.57
CA ALA A 70 14.85 10.49 -21.03
C ALA A 70 15.63 9.42 -21.83
N ALA A 71 16.49 9.86 -22.75
CA ALA A 71 17.38 8.99 -23.51
C ALA A 71 18.45 8.33 -22.63
N LYS A 72 19.13 9.08 -21.75
CA LYS A 72 20.20 8.58 -20.84
C LYS A 72 19.71 7.42 -19.98
N PHE A 73 18.46 7.49 -19.50
CA PHE A 73 17.90 6.50 -18.57
C PHE A 73 16.84 5.58 -19.22
N SER A 74 16.92 5.42 -20.55
CA SER A 74 16.07 4.50 -21.32
C SER A 74 16.52 3.04 -21.26
N THR A 75 17.74 2.77 -20.78
CA THR A 75 18.28 1.41 -20.65
C THR A 75 17.35 0.51 -19.85
N VAL A 76 17.05 -0.67 -20.37
CA VAL A 76 16.23 -1.70 -19.71
C VAL A 76 17.07 -2.44 -18.68
N MET A 77 16.53 -2.57 -17.47
CA MET A 77 17.13 -3.31 -16.37
C MET A 77 16.84 -4.80 -16.52
N SER A 78 17.79 -5.65 -16.13
CA SER A 78 17.63 -7.12 -16.11
C SER A 78 17.45 -7.71 -14.70
N GLY A 79 17.64 -6.91 -13.65
CA GLY A 79 17.45 -7.31 -12.26
C GLY A 79 18.02 -6.28 -11.29
N ALA A 80 18.15 -6.66 -10.02
CA ALA A 80 18.65 -5.81 -8.95
C ALA A 80 20.11 -5.36 -9.18
N ALA A 81 20.95 -6.24 -9.75
CA ALA A 81 22.35 -5.92 -10.04
C ALA A 81 22.50 -4.74 -11.00
N ASP A 82 21.70 -4.69 -12.07
CA ASP A 82 21.70 -3.56 -13.00
C ASP A 82 21.18 -2.29 -12.34
N CYS A 83 20.10 -2.41 -11.56
CA CYS A 83 19.53 -1.30 -10.81
C CYS A 83 20.56 -0.66 -9.87
N ASP A 84 21.34 -1.46 -9.15
CA ASP A 84 22.41 -0.98 -8.29
C ASP A 84 23.62 -0.47 -9.05
N GLY A 85 23.98 -1.13 -10.16
CA GLY A 85 25.13 -0.78 -10.99
C GLY A 85 25.06 0.65 -11.52
N LEU A 86 23.86 1.19 -11.72
CA LEU A 86 23.61 2.60 -12.05
C LEU A 86 24.20 3.58 -11.02
N PHE A 87 24.38 3.16 -9.77
CA PHE A 87 24.81 3.97 -8.63
C PHE A 87 26.21 3.57 -8.11
N GLY A 88 26.95 2.78 -8.89
CA GLY A 88 28.30 2.34 -8.58
C GLY A 88 28.37 1.36 -7.40
N SER A 89 29.55 1.23 -6.79
CA SER A 89 29.83 0.23 -5.75
C SER A 89 29.03 0.42 -4.47
N ALA A 90 28.45 1.60 -4.24
CA ALA A 90 27.60 1.86 -3.09
C ALA A 90 26.23 1.16 -3.21
N GLY A 91 25.76 0.91 -4.45
CA GLY A 91 24.39 0.52 -4.74
C GLY A 91 23.38 1.64 -4.45
N PHE A 92 22.14 1.46 -4.88
CA PHE A 92 21.12 2.51 -4.82
C PHE A 92 20.82 2.96 -3.38
N ILE A 93 20.64 2.01 -2.45
CA ILE A 93 20.21 2.33 -1.08
C ILE A 93 21.22 3.23 -0.35
N ASN A 94 22.50 2.85 -0.35
CA ASN A 94 23.54 3.62 0.34
C ASN A 94 23.78 4.94 -0.38
N TRP A 95 23.92 4.89 -1.71
CA TRP A 95 24.09 6.09 -2.52
C TRP A 95 22.98 7.12 -2.27
N PHE A 96 21.72 6.67 -2.25
CA PHE A 96 20.58 7.55 -2.03
C PHE A 96 20.64 8.18 -0.64
N ASN A 97 20.93 7.37 0.39
CA ASN A 97 20.99 7.84 1.77
C ASN A 97 22.11 8.84 2.03
N ASP A 98 23.23 8.72 1.34
CA ASP A 98 24.38 9.62 1.48
C ASP A 98 24.22 10.88 0.60
N THR A 99 23.64 10.73 -0.58
CA THR A 99 23.64 11.78 -1.62
C THR A 99 22.35 12.59 -1.62
N VAL A 100 21.19 11.95 -1.52
CA VAL A 100 19.87 12.55 -1.81
C VAL A 100 18.99 12.69 -0.56
N ALA A 101 19.02 11.72 0.35
CA ALA A 101 18.13 11.69 1.51
C ALA A 101 18.22 12.95 2.38
N ASN A 102 17.09 13.33 2.99
CA ASN A 102 16.94 14.51 3.86
C ASN A 102 17.26 15.88 3.22
N LYS A 103 17.39 15.97 1.89
CA LYS A 103 17.63 17.23 1.15
C LYS A 103 16.44 17.54 0.23
N GLY A 104 16.23 18.82 -0.11
CA GLY A 104 15.22 19.20 -1.13
C GLY A 104 13.84 18.58 -0.91
N ALA A 105 13.29 17.94 -1.96
CA ALA A 105 12.00 17.23 -1.92
C ALA A 105 12.01 15.93 -1.09
N TRP A 106 13.18 15.56 -0.55
CA TRP A 106 13.43 14.39 0.29
C TRP A 106 13.63 14.73 1.77
N LYS A 107 13.35 15.97 2.21
CA LYS A 107 13.45 16.36 3.63
C LYS A 107 12.65 15.39 4.51
N GLY A 108 13.30 14.83 5.54
CA GLY A 108 12.69 13.88 6.47
C GLY A 108 12.47 12.46 5.91
N LYS A 109 12.98 12.17 4.71
CA LYS A 109 12.89 10.84 4.07
C LYS A 109 14.28 10.23 3.92
N ARG A 110 14.34 8.93 4.20
CA ARG A 110 15.51 8.04 4.10
C ARG A 110 15.01 6.65 3.74
N ILE A 111 15.82 5.89 3.01
CA ILE A 111 15.55 4.46 2.80
C ILE A 111 15.98 3.69 4.04
N SER A 112 15.04 2.90 4.58
CA SER A 112 15.23 2.01 5.73
C SER A 112 15.14 0.53 5.37
N GLY A 113 15.04 0.22 4.07
CA GLY A 113 14.99 -1.15 3.55
C GLY A 113 16.32 -1.88 3.60
N THR A 114 16.24 -3.20 3.44
CA THR A 114 17.40 -4.08 3.43
C THR A 114 17.85 -4.39 1.99
N ARG A 115 19.12 -4.76 1.85
CA ARG A 115 19.66 -5.26 0.58
C ARG A 115 18.92 -6.52 0.09
N ALA A 116 18.59 -7.43 0.99
CA ALA A 116 17.89 -8.67 0.65
C ALA A 116 16.47 -8.41 0.09
N ASP A 117 15.72 -7.49 0.70
CA ASP A 117 14.40 -7.10 0.19
C ASP A 117 14.50 -6.41 -1.18
N PHE A 118 15.55 -5.61 -1.39
CA PHE A 118 15.84 -4.97 -2.67
C PHE A 118 16.13 -5.97 -3.77
N ASP A 119 17.06 -6.91 -3.53
CA ASP A 119 17.42 -7.94 -4.50
C ASP A 119 16.21 -8.81 -4.84
N ALA A 120 15.52 -9.34 -3.82
CA ALA A 120 14.34 -10.18 -4.00
C ALA A 120 13.23 -9.49 -4.80
N PHE A 121 12.96 -8.20 -4.52
CA PHE A 121 11.92 -7.47 -5.24
C PHE A 121 12.33 -7.17 -6.68
N TRP A 122 13.52 -6.60 -6.92
CA TRP A 122 13.88 -6.15 -8.26
C TRP A 122 14.21 -7.30 -9.21
N ASP A 123 14.84 -8.37 -8.73
CA ASP A 123 15.06 -9.57 -9.55
C ASP A 123 13.72 -10.16 -9.99
N ARG A 124 12.78 -10.32 -9.05
CA ARG A 124 11.44 -10.85 -9.34
C ARG A 124 10.65 -9.92 -10.27
N PHE A 125 10.58 -8.64 -9.91
CA PHE A 125 9.74 -7.67 -10.61
C PHE A 125 10.20 -7.48 -12.05
N VAL A 126 11.51 -7.51 -12.30
CA VAL A 126 12.07 -7.43 -13.65
C VAL A 126 11.90 -8.75 -14.41
N ALA A 127 12.16 -9.90 -13.77
CA ALA A 127 12.00 -11.21 -14.42
C ALA A 127 10.55 -11.48 -14.87
N ASP A 128 9.57 -11.05 -14.07
CA ASP A 128 8.14 -11.19 -14.40
C ASP A 128 7.66 -10.11 -15.42
N ALA A 129 8.55 -9.23 -15.91
CA ALA A 129 8.19 -8.20 -16.89
C ALA A 129 8.06 -8.78 -18.30
N GLY A 130 6.84 -8.77 -18.84
CA GLY A 130 6.63 -8.98 -20.27
C GLY A 130 7.19 -7.83 -21.12
N ALA A 131 7.29 -8.05 -22.43
CA ALA A 131 7.88 -7.08 -23.38
C ALA A 131 7.28 -5.65 -23.29
N ARG A 132 6.00 -5.53 -22.92
CA ARG A 132 5.31 -4.23 -22.82
C ARG A 132 5.45 -3.53 -21.46
N ASP A 133 6.05 -4.21 -20.48
CA ASP A 133 6.16 -3.72 -19.10
C ASP A 133 7.60 -3.77 -18.59
N GLN A 134 8.57 -3.72 -19.52
CA GLN A 134 10.00 -3.61 -19.21
C GLN A 134 10.28 -2.43 -18.26
N VAL A 135 11.26 -2.62 -17.38
CA VAL A 135 11.67 -1.60 -16.41
C VAL A 135 12.92 -0.91 -16.94
N THR A 136 12.79 0.36 -17.32
CA THR A 136 13.95 1.20 -17.64
C THR A 136 14.57 1.79 -16.39
N ALA A 137 15.80 2.30 -16.47
CA ALA A 137 16.45 3.02 -15.37
C ALA A 137 15.57 4.19 -14.85
N MET A 138 14.95 4.97 -15.75
CA MET A 138 14.02 6.04 -15.37
C MET A 138 12.81 5.52 -14.58
N ARG A 139 12.25 4.38 -15.02
CA ARG A 139 11.11 3.76 -14.35
C ARG A 139 11.49 3.15 -12.99
N PHE A 140 12.68 2.56 -12.88
CA PHE A 140 13.25 2.12 -11.60
C PHE A 140 13.35 3.29 -10.62
N MET A 141 13.95 4.42 -11.03
CA MET A 141 14.08 5.61 -10.18
C MET A 141 12.72 6.18 -9.77
N ALA A 142 11.75 6.22 -10.69
CA ALA A 142 10.39 6.68 -10.39
C ALA A 142 9.68 5.77 -9.36
N TYR A 143 9.79 4.45 -9.50
CA TYR A 143 9.24 3.52 -8.52
C TYR A 143 9.93 3.60 -7.17
N MET A 144 11.26 3.59 -7.13
CA MET A 144 11.97 3.77 -5.87
C MET A 144 11.64 5.11 -5.23
N ALA A 145 11.35 6.15 -6.02
CA ALA A 145 10.93 7.41 -5.47
C ALA A 145 9.56 7.31 -4.76
N VAL A 146 8.59 6.62 -5.38
CA VAL A 146 7.30 6.29 -4.77
C VAL A 146 7.49 5.43 -3.52
N PHE A 147 8.21 4.31 -3.62
CA PHE A 147 8.38 3.37 -2.50
C PHE A 147 9.09 4.02 -1.31
N THR A 148 10.06 4.90 -1.57
CA THR A 148 10.73 5.68 -0.51
C THR A 148 9.76 6.62 0.20
N ASN A 149 8.82 7.23 -0.53
CA ASN A 149 7.81 8.09 0.09
C ASN A 149 6.84 7.32 0.98
N GLU A 150 6.31 6.22 0.46
CA GLU A 150 5.12 5.54 0.98
C GLU A 150 5.45 4.48 2.03
N VAL A 151 6.50 3.71 1.77
CA VAL A 151 6.90 2.58 2.62
C VAL A 151 8.35 2.72 3.13
N GLY A 152 8.94 3.91 3.02
CA GLY A 152 10.32 4.16 3.47
C GLY A 152 11.37 3.36 2.69
N GLY A 153 11.04 2.91 1.48
CA GLY A 153 11.93 2.12 0.62
C GLY A 153 12.18 0.70 1.14
N GLN A 154 11.33 0.20 2.04
CA GLN A 154 11.53 -1.11 2.67
C GLN A 154 11.27 -2.29 1.74
N LEU A 155 10.50 -2.08 0.66
CA LEU A 155 10.07 -3.14 -0.26
C LEU A 155 9.35 -4.29 0.48
N GLN A 156 8.61 -3.89 1.52
CA GLN A 156 7.71 -4.72 2.30
C GLN A 156 6.31 -4.13 2.22
N SER A 157 5.30 -4.99 2.14
CA SER A 157 3.92 -4.54 2.10
C SER A 157 3.55 -3.81 3.38
N ARG A 158 2.80 -2.72 3.24
CA ARG A 158 2.11 -2.07 4.35
C ARG A 158 0.61 -2.10 4.07
N SER A 159 -0.15 -2.50 5.08
CA SER A 159 -1.62 -2.39 5.04
C SER A 159 -2.04 -0.96 5.36
N GLU A 160 -3.18 -0.55 4.81
CA GLU A 160 -3.79 0.73 5.15
C GLU A 160 -4.06 0.80 6.66
N LEU A 161 -3.63 1.92 7.25
CA LEU A 161 -3.82 2.22 8.66
C LEU A 161 -5.27 2.65 8.91
N PHE A 162 -5.74 2.45 10.13
CA PHE A 162 -7.12 2.79 10.49
C PHE A 162 -7.20 3.43 11.88
N GLY A 163 -8.20 4.29 12.04
CA GLY A 163 -8.52 4.96 13.30
C GLY A 163 -8.19 6.45 13.31
N SER A 164 -9.18 7.25 13.67
CA SER A 164 -9.10 8.68 13.95
C SER A 164 -9.89 9.00 15.22
N PRO A 165 -9.41 8.57 16.41
CA PRO A 165 -10.12 8.78 17.66
C PRO A 165 -10.22 10.28 18.01
N PRO A 166 -11.27 10.69 18.76
CA PRO A 166 -12.35 9.85 19.29
C PRO A 166 -13.48 9.56 18.28
N ASP A 167 -13.55 10.29 17.17
CA ASP A 167 -14.73 10.33 16.31
C ASP A 167 -14.90 9.04 15.48
N HIS A 168 -13.79 8.50 14.96
CA HIS A 168 -13.79 7.32 14.09
C HIS A 168 -12.76 6.28 14.56
N PRO A 169 -12.95 5.63 15.71
CA PRO A 169 -11.95 4.75 16.30
C PRO A 169 -11.76 3.46 15.48
N GLY A 170 -10.51 3.03 15.36
CA GLY A 170 -10.15 1.73 14.79
C GLY A 170 -10.77 1.45 13.43
N ILE A 171 -11.40 0.28 13.26
CA ILE A 171 -11.96 -0.16 11.97
C ILE A 171 -13.18 0.67 11.52
N SER A 172 -13.82 1.41 12.43
CA SER A 172 -14.94 2.30 12.07
C SER A 172 -14.49 3.30 11.01
N TYR A 173 -13.26 3.81 11.11
CA TYR A 173 -12.68 4.74 10.15
C TYR A 173 -12.74 4.26 8.69
N LEU A 174 -12.57 2.96 8.43
CA LEU A 174 -12.64 2.41 7.07
C LEU A 174 -14.09 2.35 6.57
N PHE A 175 -15.01 2.02 7.46
CA PHE A 175 -16.44 1.95 7.17
C PHE A 175 -17.06 3.35 7.02
N ASP A 176 -16.61 4.31 7.81
CA ASP A 176 -17.23 5.63 7.93
C ASP A 176 -17.00 6.49 6.67
N ALA A 177 -18.06 7.13 6.18
CA ALA A 177 -17.95 8.31 5.35
C ALA A 177 -17.73 9.52 6.26
N ILE A 178 -16.65 10.28 6.03
CA ILE A 178 -16.24 11.37 6.89
C ILE A 178 -16.36 12.67 6.09
N PRO A 179 -17.43 13.46 6.27
CA PRO A 179 -17.56 14.74 5.59
C PRO A 179 -16.50 15.72 6.10
N ALA A 180 -16.09 16.63 5.23
CA ALA A 180 -15.32 17.79 5.65
C ALA A 180 -16.19 18.77 6.43
N ASP A 181 -15.58 19.43 7.41
CA ASP A 181 -16.23 20.41 8.29
C ASP A 181 -15.76 21.84 8.01
N GLY A 182 -14.83 22.02 7.06
CA GLY A 182 -14.28 23.32 6.64
C GLY A 182 -13.33 23.97 7.65
N VAL A 183 -13.25 23.46 8.89
CA VAL A 183 -12.45 24.03 9.98
C VAL A 183 -11.21 23.18 10.25
N LYS A 184 -11.39 21.87 10.38
CA LYS A 184 -10.30 20.90 10.58
C LYS A 184 -10.06 20.04 9.35
N ARG A 185 -11.10 19.81 8.54
CA ARG A 185 -11.07 18.95 7.35
C ARG A 185 -11.55 19.71 6.14
N LYS A 186 -10.72 19.73 5.10
CA LYS A 186 -11.05 20.32 3.79
C LYS A 186 -11.50 19.29 2.74
N PHE A 187 -11.44 18.01 3.10
CA PHE A 187 -11.72 16.87 2.21
C PHE A 187 -12.78 15.96 2.83
N ASN A 188 -13.63 15.44 1.96
CA ASN A 188 -14.53 14.34 2.30
C ASN A 188 -13.77 13.02 2.13
N LYS A 189 -13.88 12.11 3.09
CA LYS A 189 -13.47 10.70 2.94
C LYS A 189 -14.71 9.87 2.62
N ALA A 190 -14.66 9.09 1.55
CA ALA A 190 -15.69 8.09 1.29
C ALA A 190 -15.55 6.83 2.16
N SER A 191 -16.63 6.05 2.20
CA SER A 191 -16.71 4.77 2.90
C SER A 191 -16.18 3.62 2.04
N TYR A 192 -15.29 2.78 2.57
CA TYR A 192 -14.87 1.55 1.88
C TYR A 192 -16.02 0.52 1.74
N ASN A 193 -17.12 0.70 2.47
CA ASN A 193 -18.30 -0.17 2.43
C ASN A 193 -19.25 0.16 1.26
N LYS A 194 -19.29 1.43 0.81
CA LYS A 194 -20.31 1.92 -0.14
C LYS A 194 -19.76 2.82 -1.27
N HIS A 195 -18.44 2.97 -1.42
CA HIS A 195 -17.88 3.88 -2.42
C HIS A 195 -18.35 3.57 -3.87
N LYS A 196 -18.35 4.61 -4.72
CA LYS A 196 -18.87 4.60 -6.10
C LYS A 196 -18.30 3.42 -6.91
N ASN A 197 -19.11 2.89 -7.81
CA ASN A 197 -18.81 1.77 -8.74
C ASN A 197 -18.73 0.36 -8.10
N LEU A 198 -19.25 0.15 -6.88
CA LEU A 198 -19.42 -1.17 -6.25
C LEU A 198 -18.13 -2.03 -6.27
N GLN A 199 -16.98 -1.41 -6.04
CA GLN A 199 -15.73 -2.16 -6.06
C GLN A 199 -15.54 -3.04 -4.82
N ASN A 200 -16.32 -2.84 -3.76
CA ASN A 200 -16.46 -3.73 -2.61
C ASN A 200 -17.94 -4.10 -2.44
N LEU A 201 -18.21 -5.31 -1.93
CA LEU A 201 -19.54 -5.67 -1.46
C LEU A 201 -19.79 -5.07 -0.07
N PRO A 202 -20.92 -4.37 0.15
CA PRO A 202 -21.28 -3.91 1.49
C PRO A 202 -21.36 -5.07 2.47
N ALA A 203 -20.92 -4.87 3.71
CA ALA A 203 -20.92 -5.86 4.78
C ALA A 203 -22.29 -6.53 4.94
N GLY A 204 -23.38 -5.77 4.85
CA GLY A 204 -24.74 -6.30 4.96
C GLY A 204 -25.11 -7.29 3.84
N LYS A 205 -24.52 -7.15 2.64
CA LYS A 205 -24.68 -8.15 1.57
C LYS A 205 -23.91 -9.42 1.89
N LEU A 206 -22.68 -9.31 2.40
CA LEU A 206 -21.85 -10.47 2.78
C LEU A 206 -22.45 -11.24 3.94
N PHE A 207 -22.99 -10.56 4.95
CA PHE A 207 -23.71 -11.20 6.06
C PHE A 207 -24.99 -11.94 5.62
N ASN A 208 -25.47 -11.69 4.41
CA ASN A 208 -26.60 -12.37 3.80
C ASN A 208 -26.19 -13.31 2.64
N ASP A 209 -24.89 -13.54 2.43
CA ASP A 209 -24.36 -14.38 1.37
C ASP A 209 -24.04 -15.79 1.91
N ASP A 210 -24.58 -16.82 1.26
CA ASP A 210 -24.42 -18.22 1.70
C ASP A 210 -22.96 -18.70 1.63
N VAL A 211 -22.20 -18.24 0.65
CA VAL A 211 -20.80 -18.62 0.46
C VAL A 211 -19.94 -17.98 1.55
N PHE A 212 -20.19 -16.71 1.85
CA PHE A 212 -19.52 -15.97 2.91
C PHE A 212 -19.81 -16.59 4.29
N LEU A 213 -21.08 -16.84 4.60
CA LEU A 213 -21.47 -17.44 5.87
C LEU A 213 -20.96 -18.87 6.02
N LYS A 214 -20.88 -19.65 4.93
CA LYS A 214 -20.26 -20.98 4.96
C LYS A 214 -18.76 -20.91 5.28
N ALA A 215 -18.06 -19.90 4.78
CA ALA A 215 -16.61 -19.77 4.96
C ALA A 215 -16.23 -19.19 6.34
N HIS A 216 -17.02 -18.23 6.84
CA HIS A 216 -16.67 -17.41 8.00
C HIS A 216 -17.65 -17.54 9.16
N GLY A 217 -18.62 -18.45 9.05
CA GLY A 217 -19.75 -18.60 9.98
C GLY A 217 -19.37 -19.01 11.40
N ASP A 218 -18.16 -19.55 11.59
CA ASP A 218 -17.64 -19.99 12.89
C ASP A 218 -16.87 -18.88 13.63
N LEU A 219 -16.72 -17.69 13.04
CA LEU A 219 -16.01 -16.57 13.66
C LEU A 219 -16.88 -15.83 14.68
N ALA A 220 -16.23 -15.05 15.56
CA ALA A 220 -16.91 -14.15 16.49
C ALA A 220 -17.91 -13.23 15.76
N LEU A 221 -18.99 -12.88 16.45
CA LEU A 221 -20.12 -12.07 15.96
C LEU A 221 -20.93 -12.68 14.79
N SER A 222 -20.53 -13.83 14.24
CA SER A 222 -21.27 -14.50 13.16
C SER A 222 -22.73 -14.77 13.52
N SER A 223 -23.02 -15.34 14.69
CA SER A 223 -24.40 -15.62 15.13
C SER A 223 -25.28 -14.38 15.23
N ASN A 224 -24.68 -13.20 15.45
CA ASN A 224 -25.41 -11.94 15.61
C ASN A 224 -25.64 -11.24 14.26
N LEU A 225 -24.73 -11.46 13.31
CA LEU A 225 -24.68 -10.75 12.03
C LEU A 225 -25.21 -11.59 10.87
N ALA A 226 -25.13 -12.92 10.96
CA ALA A 226 -25.62 -13.82 9.92
C ALA A 226 -27.10 -13.58 9.66
N ARG A 227 -27.44 -13.36 8.38
CA ARG A 227 -28.79 -13.03 7.91
C ARG A 227 -29.40 -11.80 8.60
N THR A 228 -28.57 -10.83 8.98
CA THR A 228 -29.03 -9.59 9.60
C THR A 228 -29.94 -8.79 8.66
N SER A 229 -30.99 -8.21 9.23
CA SER A 229 -31.86 -7.21 8.58
C SER A 229 -31.50 -5.77 8.98
N ASN A 230 -30.38 -5.55 9.67
CA ASN A 230 -29.96 -4.23 10.07
C ASN A 230 -29.26 -3.51 8.90
N ASP A 231 -29.95 -2.52 8.33
CA ASP A 231 -29.49 -1.76 7.17
C ASP A 231 -28.25 -0.89 7.43
N VAL A 232 -27.81 -0.73 8.69
CA VAL A 232 -26.55 -0.04 9.00
C VAL A 232 -25.37 -0.64 8.24
N TRP A 233 -25.38 -1.96 8.03
CA TRP A 233 -24.34 -2.70 7.32
C TRP A 233 -24.35 -2.49 5.79
N LEU A 234 -25.40 -1.86 5.26
CA LEU A 234 -25.49 -1.36 3.88
C LEU A 234 -25.13 0.14 3.78
N GLY A 235 -24.91 0.79 4.92
CA GLY A 235 -24.66 2.21 5.06
C GLY A 235 -23.18 2.58 5.06
N THR A 236 -22.91 3.77 5.62
CA THR A 236 -21.59 4.40 5.70
C THR A 236 -21.27 4.92 7.10
N ASP A 237 -22.04 4.53 8.11
CA ASP A 237 -21.82 4.91 9.50
C ASP A 237 -21.72 3.63 10.33
N TYR A 238 -20.54 3.34 10.88
CA TYR A 238 -20.31 2.11 11.62
C TYR A 238 -21.04 2.14 12.97
N PRO A 239 -21.73 1.06 13.38
CA PRO A 239 -22.42 0.97 14.66
C PRO A 239 -21.44 0.76 15.83
N LYS A 240 -20.57 1.74 16.09
CA LYS A 240 -19.43 1.63 17.04
C LYS A 240 -19.82 1.49 18.51
N GLU A 241 -21.06 1.82 18.86
CA GLU A 241 -21.60 1.64 20.22
C GLU A 241 -22.03 0.18 20.47
N ASP A 242 -22.40 -0.54 19.40
CA ASP A 242 -22.91 -1.92 19.48
C ASP A 242 -21.83 -2.96 19.11
N TYR A 243 -20.79 -2.56 18.38
CA TYR A 243 -19.78 -3.46 17.83
C TYR A 243 -18.35 -2.97 18.08
N PRO A 244 -17.39 -3.88 18.34
CA PRO A 244 -16.01 -3.51 18.63
C PRO A 244 -15.34 -2.85 17.43
N THR A 245 -14.43 -1.92 17.70
CA THR A 245 -13.69 -1.18 16.68
C THR A 245 -12.19 -1.50 16.67
N ASN A 246 -11.69 -2.28 17.61
CA ASN A 246 -10.26 -2.43 17.90
C ASN A 246 -9.45 -3.21 16.84
N GLY A 247 -10.10 -3.83 15.85
CA GLY A 247 -9.44 -4.57 14.78
C GLY A 247 -8.89 -5.94 15.20
N ARG A 248 -9.22 -6.45 16.39
CA ARG A 248 -8.77 -7.76 16.86
C ARG A 248 -9.68 -8.87 16.31
N PRO A 249 -9.15 -9.95 15.73
CA PRO A 249 -9.96 -11.05 15.21
C PRO A 249 -10.90 -11.69 16.24
N ASP A 250 -10.46 -11.82 17.49
CA ASP A 250 -11.28 -12.44 18.55
C ASP A 250 -12.49 -11.57 18.95
N ASP A 251 -12.41 -10.25 18.73
CA ASP A 251 -13.47 -9.31 19.08
C ASP A 251 -14.34 -8.98 17.85
N CYS A 252 -13.72 -8.58 16.74
CA CYS A 252 -14.40 -8.15 15.52
C CYS A 252 -14.82 -9.30 14.59
N GLY A 253 -14.18 -10.48 14.71
CA GLY A 253 -14.54 -11.71 14.01
C GLY A 253 -14.91 -11.54 12.54
N ILE A 254 -16.14 -11.97 12.21
CA ILE A 254 -16.67 -11.96 10.84
C ILE A 254 -16.65 -10.58 10.16
N ILE A 255 -16.65 -9.48 10.94
CA ILE A 255 -16.59 -8.12 10.41
C ILE A 255 -15.27 -7.88 9.65
N LEU A 256 -14.15 -8.42 10.15
CA LEU A 256 -12.84 -8.24 9.51
C LEU A 256 -12.73 -8.95 8.15
N GLU A 257 -13.60 -9.93 7.89
CA GLU A 257 -13.61 -10.67 6.63
C GLU A 257 -14.44 -10.01 5.53
N THR A 258 -15.17 -8.95 5.89
CA THR A 258 -15.92 -8.14 4.93
C THR A 258 -14.99 -7.25 4.09
N ASP A 259 -15.44 -6.91 2.89
CA ASP A 259 -14.62 -6.24 1.88
C ASP A 259 -14.06 -4.88 2.34
N PHE A 260 -14.80 -4.12 3.16
CA PHE A 260 -14.35 -2.79 3.61
C PHE A 260 -13.05 -2.86 4.42
N PHE A 261 -12.87 -3.93 5.20
CA PHE A 261 -11.65 -4.16 5.98
C PHE A 261 -10.65 -5.00 5.20
N LYS A 262 -11.11 -6.11 4.62
CA LYS A 262 -10.26 -7.08 3.92
C LYS A 262 -9.57 -6.46 2.70
N PHE A 263 -10.18 -5.51 1.99
CA PHE A 263 -9.62 -4.88 0.78
C PHE A 263 -9.27 -3.40 0.96
N ARG A 264 -8.95 -2.98 2.19
CA ARG A 264 -8.62 -1.60 2.58
C ARG A 264 -7.34 -1.01 1.96
N GLY A 265 -6.47 -1.82 1.37
CA GLY A 265 -5.19 -1.38 0.82
C GLY A 265 -4.00 -2.17 1.35
N ARG A 266 -3.18 -2.72 0.45
CA ARG A 266 -1.90 -3.40 0.76
C ARG A 266 -0.87 -3.20 -0.35
N GLY A 267 0.41 -3.19 0.00
CA GLY A 267 1.52 -3.26 -0.96
C GLY A 267 2.45 -2.06 -0.92
N LEU A 268 3.27 -1.90 -1.97
CA LEU A 268 4.18 -0.76 -2.14
C LEU A 268 3.49 0.45 -2.78
N ILE A 269 2.52 0.16 -3.63
CA ILE A 269 1.45 1.03 -4.11
C ILE A 269 0.20 0.31 -3.64
N GLN A 270 -0.62 0.93 -2.79
CA GLN A 270 -1.68 0.18 -2.12
C GLN A 270 -2.71 -0.32 -3.13
N THR A 271 -2.87 -1.64 -3.18
CA THR A 271 -3.95 -2.30 -3.89
C THR A 271 -5.17 -2.32 -2.99
N THR A 272 -6.15 -1.51 -3.37
CA THR A 272 -7.46 -1.38 -2.74
C THR A 272 -8.50 -2.06 -3.61
N TRP A 273 -9.67 -2.36 -3.03
CA TRP A 273 -10.88 -2.82 -3.72
C TRP A 273 -10.91 -4.27 -4.21
N ARG A 274 -12.04 -4.96 -4.00
CA ARG A 274 -12.29 -6.33 -4.49
C ARG A 274 -11.99 -6.49 -5.97
N SER A 275 -12.27 -5.48 -6.79
CA SER A 275 -11.99 -5.47 -8.23
C SER A 275 -10.52 -5.77 -8.56
N ASN A 276 -9.58 -5.11 -7.87
CA ASN A 276 -8.15 -5.33 -8.06
C ASN A 276 -7.68 -6.64 -7.42
N TYR A 277 -8.22 -6.98 -6.23
CA TYR A 277 -7.93 -8.27 -5.60
C TYR A 277 -8.40 -9.45 -6.45
N ARG A 278 -9.51 -9.32 -7.21
CA ARG A 278 -9.94 -10.31 -8.20
C ARG A 278 -8.89 -10.51 -9.30
N GLY A 279 -8.20 -9.44 -9.72
CA GLY A 279 -7.06 -9.53 -10.62
C GLY A 279 -5.90 -10.33 -10.00
N LEU A 280 -5.62 -10.12 -8.72
CA LEU A 280 -4.61 -10.89 -7.98
C LEU A 280 -5.00 -12.36 -7.79
N VAL A 281 -6.27 -12.67 -7.53
CA VAL A 281 -6.74 -14.05 -7.48
C VAL A 281 -6.45 -14.77 -8.79
N ARG A 282 -6.75 -14.14 -9.93
CA ARG A 282 -6.47 -14.73 -11.26
C ARG A 282 -4.98 -14.99 -11.46
N PHE A 283 -4.13 -14.07 -11.02
CA PHE A 283 -2.67 -14.28 -11.03
C PHE A 283 -2.28 -15.49 -10.18
N VAL A 284 -2.75 -15.58 -8.94
CA VAL A 284 -2.44 -16.70 -8.04
C VAL A 284 -2.92 -18.03 -8.62
N GLN A 285 -4.15 -18.09 -9.14
CA GLN A 285 -4.70 -19.29 -9.76
C GLN A 285 -3.92 -19.75 -11.01
N GLY A 286 -3.38 -18.78 -11.78
CA GLY A 286 -2.53 -19.02 -12.95
C GLY A 286 -1.02 -19.06 -12.66
N TYR A 287 -0.61 -19.07 -11.39
CA TYR A 287 0.80 -18.93 -11.03
C TYR A 287 1.63 -20.18 -11.36
N GLU A 288 2.53 -20.06 -12.33
CA GLU A 288 3.47 -21.13 -12.73
C GLU A 288 4.91 -20.91 -12.20
N GLY A 289 5.16 -19.79 -11.51
CA GLY A 289 6.45 -19.50 -10.90
C GLY A 289 6.81 -20.46 -9.77
N ASP A 290 8.00 -20.30 -9.19
CA ASP A 290 8.63 -21.20 -8.20
C ASP A 290 8.27 -20.92 -6.73
N ASP A 291 7.55 -19.82 -6.44
CA ASP A 291 7.19 -19.46 -5.07
C ASP A 291 6.22 -20.47 -4.45
N ALA A 292 6.70 -21.17 -3.41
CA ALA A 292 5.94 -22.21 -2.73
C ALA A 292 4.69 -21.69 -2.01
N LEU A 293 4.76 -20.46 -1.47
CA LEU A 293 3.62 -19.85 -0.78
C LEU A 293 2.50 -19.58 -1.78
N VAL A 294 2.83 -18.93 -2.91
CA VAL A 294 1.83 -18.64 -3.96
C VAL A 294 1.25 -19.92 -4.56
N ARG A 295 2.08 -20.96 -4.79
CA ARG A 295 1.60 -22.29 -5.23
C ARG A 295 0.64 -22.96 -4.24
N SER A 296 0.84 -22.75 -2.94
CA SER A 296 -0.07 -23.28 -1.91
C SER A 296 -1.45 -22.65 -2.00
N PHE A 297 -1.51 -21.33 -2.21
CA PHE A 297 -2.76 -20.59 -2.43
C PHE A 297 -3.40 -20.95 -3.76
N ARG A 298 -2.61 -21.09 -4.84
CA ARG A 298 -3.08 -21.59 -6.14
C ARG A 298 -3.82 -22.92 -5.97
N THR A 299 -3.24 -23.86 -5.22
CA THR A 299 -3.84 -25.17 -4.97
C THR A 299 -5.14 -25.06 -4.20
N ARG A 300 -5.18 -24.21 -3.16
CA ARG A 300 -6.35 -23.97 -2.32
C ARG A 300 -7.50 -23.31 -3.08
N TRP A 301 -7.18 -22.42 -4.01
CA TRP A 301 -8.15 -21.65 -4.80
C TRP A 301 -8.48 -22.30 -6.15
N ARG A 302 -7.94 -23.50 -6.42
CA ARG A 302 -8.13 -24.19 -7.70
C ARG A 302 -9.60 -24.56 -7.91
N GLY A 303 -10.14 -24.17 -9.06
CA GLY A 303 -11.51 -24.50 -9.45
C GLY A 303 -12.60 -23.59 -8.85
N LEU A 304 -12.22 -22.63 -7.99
CA LEU A 304 -13.13 -21.61 -7.48
C LEU A 304 -13.21 -20.43 -8.45
N ASP A 305 -14.38 -19.80 -8.56
CA ASP A 305 -14.50 -18.52 -9.28
C ASP A 305 -13.66 -17.43 -8.57
N PRO A 306 -12.98 -16.51 -9.29
CA PRO A 306 -12.20 -15.46 -8.64
C PRO A 306 -12.99 -14.59 -7.66
N ASP A 307 -14.28 -14.38 -7.91
CA ASP A 307 -15.14 -13.65 -6.98
C ASP A 307 -15.49 -14.51 -5.76
N GLU A 308 -15.73 -15.81 -5.94
CA GLU A 308 -15.90 -16.75 -4.83
C GLU A 308 -14.67 -16.74 -3.91
N VAL A 309 -13.45 -16.74 -4.46
CA VAL A 309 -12.22 -16.61 -3.66
C VAL A 309 -12.17 -15.28 -2.91
N CYS A 310 -12.57 -14.16 -3.53
CA CYS A 310 -12.65 -12.89 -2.83
C CYS A 310 -13.65 -12.95 -1.66
N THR A 311 -14.74 -13.71 -1.79
CA THR A 311 -15.70 -13.96 -0.70
C THR A 311 -15.12 -14.84 0.40
N THR A 312 -14.51 -15.97 0.06
CA THR A 312 -14.08 -17.00 1.03
C THR A 312 -12.69 -16.79 1.61
N SER A 313 -11.81 -16.05 0.94
CA SER A 313 -10.48 -15.71 1.47
C SER A 313 -10.58 -14.86 2.73
N THR A 314 -9.57 -14.99 3.58
CA THR A 314 -9.47 -14.26 4.84
C THR A 314 -8.60 -13.01 4.74
N ASN A 315 -8.74 -12.06 5.65
CA ASN A 315 -7.82 -10.93 5.80
C ASN A 315 -6.37 -11.42 6.01
N ALA A 316 -6.20 -12.49 6.77
CA ALA A 316 -4.89 -13.11 7.04
C ALA A 316 -4.26 -13.76 5.79
N ASP A 317 -5.08 -14.31 4.88
CA ASP A 317 -4.60 -14.82 3.60
C ASP A 317 -3.90 -13.73 2.79
N TRP A 318 -4.50 -12.55 2.74
CA TRP A 318 -3.93 -11.40 2.03
C TRP A 318 -2.71 -10.83 2.74
N ASP A 319 -2.72 -10.75 4.07
CA ASP A 319 -1.53 -10.35 4.82
C ASP A 319 -0.35 -11.32 4.56
N THR A 320 -0.64 -12.62 4.45
CA THR A 320 0.35 -13.67 4.14
C THR A 320 0.87 -13.54 2.71
N LEU A 321 -0.01 -13.42 1.71
CA LEU A 321 0.37 -13.30 0.30
C LEU A 321 1.19 -12.03 0.01
N PHE A 322 0.84 -10.91 0.64
CA PHE A 322 1.60 -9.67 0.49
C PHE A 322 2.89 -9.64 1.34
N GLY A 323 2.97 -10.46 2.38
CA GLY A 323 4.17 -10.70 3.19
C GLY A 323 5.15 -11.71 2.59
N ASP A 324 4.84 -12.24 1.40
CA ASP A 324 5.66 -13.20 0.68
C ASP A 324 7.12 -12.72 0.53
N ALA A 325 8.06 -13.60 0.86
CA ALA A 325 9.49 -13.33 0.73
C ALA A 325 9.94 -13.30 -0.74
N GLY A 326 9.29 -14.08 -1.62
CA GLY A 326 9.54 -14.09 -3.06
C GLY A 326 9.02 -12.86 -3.80
N LYS A 327 8.25 -11.99 -3.12
CA LYS A 327 7.70 -10.71 -3.62
C LYS A 327 6.81 -10.85 -4.86
N ALA A 328 6.34 -12.05 -5.19
CA ALA A 328 5.62 -12.30 -6.44
C ALA A 328 4.29 -11.54 -6.48
N VAL A 329 3.51 -11.64 -5.41
CA VAL A 329 2.22 -10.92 -5.28
C VAL A 329 2.44 -9.41 -5.18
N LEU A 330 3.51 -8.98 -4.49
CA LEU A 330 3.83 -7.57 -4.32
C LEU A 330 4.15 -6.88 -5.65
N GLY A 331 4.92 -7.55 -6.51
CA GLY A 331 5.19 -7.09 -7.87
C GLY A 331 3.94 -7.10 -8.74
N GLN A 332 3.13 -8.16 -8.67
CA GLN A 332 1.89 -8.25 -9.44
C GLN A 332 0.86 -7.18 -9.04
N ALA A 333 0.78 -6.83 -7.76
CA ALA A 333 -0.08 -5.76 -7.25
C ALA A 333 0.16 -4.43 -7.96
N ILE A 334 1.44 -4.06 -8.16
CA ILE A 334 1.81 -2.85 -8.91
C ILE A 334 1.36 -2.95 -10.38
N ARG A 335 1.51 -4.12 -11.00
CA ARG A 335 1.10 -4.35 -12.39
C ARG A 335 -0.41 -4.21 -12.56
N GLU A 336 -1.18 -4.85 -11.70
CA GLU A 336 -2.65 -4.79 -11.74
C GLU A 336 -3.14 -3.34 -11.54
N HIS A 337 -2.54 -2.60 -10.62
CA HIS A 337 -2.85 -1.18 -10.42
C HIS A 337 -2.54 -0.32 -11.67
N SER A 338 -1.51 -0.67 -12.44
CA SER A 338 -1.13 0.08 -13.66
C SER A 338 -1.88 -0.32 -14.93
N LYS A 339 -2.54 -1.48 -14.92
CA LYS A 339 -2.99 -2.21 -16.12
C LYS A 339 -3.96 -1.45 -17.00
N SER A 340 -4.89 -0.69 -16.41
CA SER A 340 -5.95 0.02 -17.16
C SER A 340 -5.49 1.32 -17.80
N THR A 341 -4.47 1.97 -17.24
CA THR A 341 -4.04 3.32 -17.65
C THR A 341 -2.62 3.36 -18.20
N HIS A 342 -1.84 2.31 -17.97
CA HIS A 342 -0.42 2.21 -18.34
C HIS A 342 0.41 3.41 -17.89
N TYR A 343 0.07 4.01 -16.74
CA TYR A 343 0.73 5.22 -16.23
C TYR A 343 2.24 5.03 -15.98
N ASN A 344 2.67 3.78 -15.83
CA ASN A 344 4.02 3.35 -15.52
C ASN A 344 4.95 3.34 -16.74
N ARG A 345 4.42 3.52 -17.96
CA ARG A 345 5.22 3.62 -19.18
C ARG A 345 5.69 5.05 -19.36
N LEU A 346 6.93 5.31 -18.97
CA LEU A 346 7.58 6.61 -19.13
C LEU A 346 8.21 6.72 -20.52
N ALA A 347 8.13 7.91 -21.12
CA ALA A 347 8.67 8.18 -22.45
C ALA A 347 10.19 8.33 -22.44
N ASP A 348 10.81 8.03 -23.58
CA ASP A 348 12.22 8.27 -23.91
C ASP A 348 12.48 9.65 -24.55
N ASP A 349 11.44 10.47 -24.69
CA ASP A 349 11.49 11.85 -25.13
C ASP A 349 11.34 12.82 -23.94
N ASP A 350 12.25 13.80 -23.82
CA ASP A 350 12.28 14.73 -22.69
C ASP A 350 11.05 15.62 -22.61
N SER A 351 10.47 16.01 -23.76
CA SER A 351 9.29 16.88 -23.79
C SER A 351 8.05 16.16 -23.25
N ILE A 352 7.92 14.87 -23.56
CA ILE A 352 6.86 14.01 -23.02
C ILE A 352 7.12 13.69 -21.55
N LEU A 353 8.35 13.30 -21.19
CA LEU A 353 8.72 12.92 -19.82
C LEU A 353 8.47 14.07 -18.81
N ASN A 354 8.81 15.30 -19.20
CA ASN A 354 8.60 16.51 -18.40
C ASN A 354 7.17 17.08 -18.46
N GLY A 355 6.36 16.62 -19.42
CA GLY A 355 4.98 17.04 -19.61
C GLY A 355 4.02 16.55 -18.52
N LYS A 356 2.71 16.59 -18.82
CA LYS A 356 1.63 16.18 -17.90
C LYS A 356 0.78 15.00 -18.42
N GLY A 357 1.04 14.57 -19.65
CA GLY A 357 0.29 13.53 -20.35
C GLY A 357 0.83 12.12 -20.12
N ILE A 358 0.30 11.14 -20.87
CA ILE A 358 0.83 9.77 -20.91
C ILE A 358 2.33 9.83 -21.23
N GLY A 359 3.14 9.02 -20.56
CA GLY A 359 4.61 9.06 -20.69
C GLY A 359 5.33 9.95 -19.69
N SER A 360 4.62 10.81 -18.95
CA SER A 360 5.24 11.74 -18.00
C SER A 360 5.30 11.25 -16.56
N LEU A 361 6.28 11.77 -15.81
CA LEU A 361 6.39 11.56 -14.35
C LEU A 361 5.18 12.13 -13.61
N ILE A 362 4.67 13.28 -14.07
CA ILE A 362 3.50 13.91 -13.47
C ILE A 362 2.27 13.01 -13.62
N ARG A 363 2.07 12.40 -14.79
CA ARG A 363 0.95 11.46 -15.01
C ARG A 363 1.11 10.21 -14.15
N MET A 364 2.31 9.62 -14.08
CA MET A 364 2.58 8.48 -13.21
C MET A 364 2.22 8.79 -11.76
N GLY A 365 2.72 9.91 -11.22
CA GLY A 365 2.43 10.31 -9.86
C GLY A 365 0.95 10.58 -9.62
N ARG A 366 0.25 11.28 -10.52
CA ARG A 366 -1.20 11.50 -10.41
C ARG A 366 -2.00 10.21 -10.41
N SER A 367 -1.61 9.24 -11.23
CA SER A 367 -2.31 7.95 -11.29
C SER A 367 -2.09 7.07 -10.07
N ILE A 368 -0.96 7.24 -9.36
CA ILE A 368 -0.67 6.53 -8.11
C ILE A 368 -1.30 7.26 -6.92
N GLY A 369 -1.07 8.58 -6.82
CA GLY A 369 -1.43 9.39 -5.68
C GLY A 369 -2.84 9.96 -5.69
N GLY A 370 -3.57 9.86 -6.80
CA GLY A 370 -4.96 10.33 -6.91
C GLY A 370 -5.14 11.83 -7.18
N TYR A 371 -4.11 12.66 -7.04
CA TYR A 371 -4.22 14.12 -7.18
C TYR A 371 -2.99 14.80 -7.82
N ALA A 372 -3.15 16.07 -8.20
CA ALA A 372 -2.19 16.82 -9.01
C ALA A 372 -0.83 17.05 -8.32
N GLY A 373 -0.84 17.38 -7.02
CA GLY A 373 0.36 17.67 -6.22
C GLY A 373 1.34 16.50 -6.11
N TYR A 374 0.84 15.26 -6.05
CA TYR A 374 1.70 14.08 -6.00
C TYR A 374 2.53 13.90 -7.29
N GLY A 375 1.95 14.26 -8.44
CA GLY A 375 2.67 14.23 -9.72
C GLY A 375 3.88 15.17 -9.74
N GLU A 376 3.72 16.39 -9.23
CA GLU A 376 4.82 17.36 -9.12
C GLU A 376 5.87 16.87 -8.11
N LEU A 377 5.45 16.37 -6.96
CA LEU A 377 6.37 15.83 -5.95
C LEU A 377 7.19 14.66 -6.50
N LEU A 378 6.57 13.74 -7.24
CA LEU A 378 7.28 12.63 -7.89
C LEU A 378 8.29 13.15 -8.90
N LYS A 379 7.90 14.10 -9.77
CA LYS A 379 8.82 14.70 -10.76
C LYS A 379 10.01 15.37 -10.07
N HIS A 380 9.78 16.15 -9.02
CA HIS A 380 10.84 16.81 -8.25
C HIS A 380 11.82 15.78 -7.68
N ARG A 381 11.29 14.75 -7.03
CA ARG A 381 12.08 13.70 -6.38
C ARG A 381 12.92 12.88 -7.35
N VAL A 382 12.35 12.53 -8.51
CA VAL A 382 13.10 11.87 -9.58
C VAL A 382 14.15 12.82 -10.16
N GLY A 383 13.82 14.10 -10.33
CA GLY A 383 14.78 15.13 -10.74
C GLY A 383 15.97 15.27 -9.80
N ASP A 384 15.75 15.20 -8.48
CA ASP A 384 16.83 15.23 -7.49
C ASP A 384 17.75 14.00 -7.59
N ILE A 385 17.19 12.81 -7.85
CA ILE A 385 17.98 11.59 -8.11
C ILE A 385 18.79 11.76 -9.41
N VAL A 386 18.14 12.19 -10.49
CA VAL A 386 18.75 12.33 -11.82
C VAL A 386 19.88 13.36 -11.82
N ARG A 387 19.74 14.50 -11.14
CA ARG A 387 20.78 15.54 -11.08
C ARG A 387 21.99 15.14 -10.24
N ALA A 388 21.83 14.15 -9.36
CA ALA A 388 22.92 13.60 -8.55
C ALA A 388 23.72 12.49 -9.26
N LEU A 389 23.27 12.06 -10.46
CA LEU A 389 23.89 11.05 -11.33
C LEU A 389 24.54 11.66 -12.59
#